data_AF-A0A423WN97-F1
#
_entry.id   AF-A0A423WN97-F1
#
_cell.length_a   1.000
_cell.length_b   1.000
_cell.length_c   1.000
_cell.angle_alpha   90.00
_cell.angle_beta   90.00
_cell.angle_gamma   90.00
#
_symmetry.space_group_name_H-M   'P 1'
#
loop_
_entity.id
_entity.type
_entity.pdbx_description
1 polymer ?
#
loop_
_entity_poly.entity_id
_entity_poly.type
_entity_poly.pdbx_seq_one_letter_code
_entity_poly.pdbx_strand_id
1 'polypeptide(L)'
;MNDGTDNLIFQLQLEDLQEISSKLKGKQRAGEISDLEHALNLQRIELESSIRFKSDRQMCKSIANAVLQDGKVINVLKAQEDQAAADRTLALRSRGGNIPPSRNTGGARQGPGSKTEGRNLDDDILQQMAAFNIFDRNNDNDCEGTQPESSTWGASRANDSKHYQHTPKIQCTTLKSPT
;
A
#
# COMPACT_ATOMS: atom_id res chain seq x y z
N MET A 1 12.19 -9.72 -2.31
CA MET A 1 12.82 -8.73 -3.22
C MET A 1 13.30 -7.56 -2.37
N ASN A 2 14.54 -7.11 -2.55
CA ASN A 2 15.14 -6.06 -1.70
C ASN A 2 14.73 -4.68 -2.22
N ASP A 3 14.31 -3.79 -1.32
CA ASP A 3 13.77 -2.47 -1.69
C ASP A 3 14.72 -1.62 -2.55
N GLY A 4 16.04 -1.73 -2.33
CA GLY A 4 17.06 -1.08 -3.15
C GLY A 4 17.27 -1.69 -4.54
N THR A 5 17.00 -3.00 -4.70
CA THR A 5 17.10 -3.68 -6.00
C THR A 5 15.96 -3.26 -6.92
N ASP A 6 14.76 -3.10 -6.41
CA ASP A 6 13.60 -2.71 -7.23
C ASP A 6 13.70 -1.28 -7.75
N ASN A 7 14.19 -0.34 -6.92
CA ASN A 7 14.40 1.05 -7.36
C ASN A 7 15.45 1.12 -8.48
N LEU A 8 16.51 0.32 -8.37
CA LEU A 8 17.53 0.22 -9.42
C LEU A 8 16.94 -0.37 -10.71
N ILE A 9 16.08 -1.40 -10.62
CA ILE A 9 15.41 -1.99 -11.78
C ILE A 9 14.56 -0.93 -12.49
N PHE A 10 13.72 -0.19 -11.77
CA PHE A 10 12.88 0.83 -12.39
C PHE A 10 13.69 1.97 -13.01
N GLN A 11 14.81 2.35 -12.37
CA GLN A 11 15.70 3.36 -12.92
C GLN A 11 16.36 2.89 -14.23
N LEU A 12 16.87 1.66 -14.26
CA LEU A 12 17.44 1.07 -15.48
C LEU A 12 16.40 1.01 -16.61
N GLN A 13 15.17 0.59 -16.30
CA GLN A 13 14.10 0.55 -17.29
C GLN A 13 13.73 1.94 -17.83
N LEU A 14 13.76 2.98 -17.00
CA LEU A 14 13.56 4.36 -17.47
C LEU A 14 14.69 4.85 -18.37
N GLU A 15 15.94 4.51 -18.05
CA GLU A 15 17.10 4.80 -18.89
C GLU A 15 17.00 4.10 -20.25
N ASP A 16 16.60 2.83 -20.27
CA ASP A 16 16.35 2.07 -21.50
C ASP A 16 15.27 2.71 -22.37
N LEU A 17 14.13 3.10 -21.77
CA LEU A 17 13.06 3.79 -22.50
C LEU A 17 13.55 5.12 -23.08
N GLN A 18 14.36 5.86 -22.33
CA GLN A 18 14.96 7.10 -22.81
C GLN A 18 15.89 6.83 -24.00
N GLU A 19 16.73 5.79 -23.92
CA GLU A 19 17.62 5.42 -25.01
C GLU A 19 16.83 5.01 -26.26
N ILE A 20 15.81 4.16 -26.12
CA ILE A 20 14.93 3.73 -27.21
C ILE A 20 14.23 4.93 -27.84
N SER A 21 13.68 5.85 -27.03
CA SER A 21 13.03 7.06 -27.53
C SER A 21 13.98 7.99 -28.30
N SER A 22 15.25 8.07 -27.88
CA SER A 22 16.26 8.88 -28.57
C SER A 22 16.68 8.30 -29.93
N LYS A 23 16.63 6.96 -30.06
CA LYS A 23 16.98 6.21 -31.27
C LYS A 23 15.81 6.10 -32.25
N LEU A 24 14.57 6.34 -31.80
CA LEU A 24 13.37 6.43 -32.62
C LEU A 24 13.36 7.71 -33.45
N LYS A 25 14.23 7.79 -34.45
CA LYS A 25 14.17 8.83 -35.48
C LYS A 25 13.79 8.19 -36.81
N GLY A 26 12.51 8.28 -37.21
CA GLY A 26 12.18 7.83 -38.56
C GLY A 26 10.70 7.74 -38.96
N LYS A 27 10.39 8.41 -40.07
CA LYS A 27 9.32 8.12 -41.05
C LYS A 27 7.85 8.28 -40.67
N GLN A 28 7.50 9.03 -39.62
CA GLN A 28 6.10 9.40 -39.43
C GLN A 28 5.71 10.71 -40.10
N ARG A 29 4.45 10.76 -40.53
CA ARG A 29 3.79 12.00 -40.95
C ARG A 29 3.77 12.96 -39.78
N ALA A 30 4.01 14.25 -40.06
CA ALA A 30 3.92 15.29 -39.05
C ALA A 30 2.53 15.28 -38.40
N GLY A 31 2.49 15.09 -37.07
CA GLY A 31 1.27 15.12 -36.26
C GLY A 31 0.70 13.76 -35.83
N GLU A 32 1.32 12.64 -36.22
CA GLU A 32 0.85 11.29 -35.85
C GLU A 32 1.86 10.63 -34.89
N ILE A 33 1.41 10.30 -33.68
CA ILE A 33 2.21 9.54 -32.68
C ILE A 33 2.16 8.07 -33.07
N SER A 34 3.30 7.38 -33.14
CA SER A 34 3.30 5.94 -33.40
C SER A 34 2.68 5.18 -32.25
N ASP A 35 1.97 4.08 -32.52
CA ASP A 35 1.58 3.12 -31.49
C ASP A 35 2.76 2.74 -30.58
N LEU A 36 3.98 2.67 -31.16
CA LEU A 36 5.21 2.44 -30.40
C LEU A 36 5.56 3.59 -29.46
N GLU A 37 5.50 4.84 -29.94
CA GLU A 37 5.76 6.02 -29.09
C GLU A 37 4.71 6.15 -27.99
N HIS A 38 3.45 5.82 -28.29
CA HIS A 38 2.38 5.78 -27.32
C HIS A 38 2.62 4.71 -26.24
N ALA A 39 3.00 3.50 -26.65
CA ALA A 39 3.34 2.42 -25.73
C ALA A 39 4.54 2.77 -24.83
N LEU A 40 5.59 3.40 -25.39
CA LEU A 40 6.75 3.84 -24.59
C LEU A 40 6.38 4.92 -23.58
N ASN A 41 5.46 5.83 -23.93
CA ASN A 41 4.98 6.84 -23.01
C ASN A 41 4.16 6.22 -21.87
N LEU A 42 3.24 5.30 -22.18
CA LEU A 42 2.50 4.55 -21.16
C LEU A 42 3.44 3.80 -20.22
N GLN A 43 4.42 3.08 -20.77
CA GLN A 43 5.40 2.36 -19.96
C GLN A 43 6.18 3.29 -19.03
N ARG A 44 6.59 4.48 -19.51
CA ARG A 44 7.25 5.49 -18.67
C ARG A 44 6.35 5.92 -17.52
N ILE A 45 5.08 6.25 -17.79
CA ILE A 45 4.11 6.68 -16.78
C ILE A 45 3.92 5.59 -15.71
N GLU A 46 3.81 4.32 -16.13
CA GLU A 46 3.65 3.19 -15.21
C GLU A 46 4.88 2.99 -14.31
N LEU A 47 6.10 3.11 -14.86
CA LEU A 47 7.33 3.02 -14.09
C LEU A 47 7.45 4.16 -13.08
N GLU A 48 7.17 5.40 -13.49
CA GLU A 48 7.17 6.55 -12.58
C GLU A 48 6.13 6.41 -11.47
N SER A 49 4.93 5.91 -11.79
CA SER A 49 3.90 5.60 -10.81
C SER A 49 4.36 4.53 -9.82
N SER A 50 5.03 3.48 -10.31
CA SER A 50 5.56 2.39 -9.49
C SER A 50 6.63 2.89 -8.51
N ILE A 51 7.53 3.77 -8.95
CA ILE A 51 8.54 4.40 -8.08
C ILE A 51 7.86 5.22 -6.98
N ARG A 52 6.87 6.04 -7.32
CA ARG A 52 6.12 6.85 -6.32
C ARG A 52 5.42 5.95 -5.31
N PHE A 53 4.72 4.92 -5.77
CA PHE A 53 4.05 3.95 -4.91
C PHE A 53 5.02 3.27 -3.94
N LYS A 54 6.22 2.89 -4.42
CA LYS A 54 7.26 2.32 -3.55
C LYS A 54 7.74 3.31 -2.49
N SER A 55 7.97 4.57 -2.88
CA SER A 55 8.35 5.64 -1.95
C SER A 55 7.29 5.85 -0.87
N ASP A 56 6.03 5.94 -1.25
CA ASP A 56 4.90 6.11 -0.31
C ASP A 56 4.82 4.92 0.65
N ARG A 57 5.00 3.70 0.14
CA ARG A 57 5.04 2.49 0.98
C ARG A 57 6.19 2.54 1.99
N GLN A 58 7.39 2.96 1.58
CA GLN A 58 8.54 3.11 2.49
C GLN A 58 8.27 4.18 3.56
N MET A 59 7.67 5.30 3.17
CA MET A 59 7.26 6.35 4.10
C MET A 59 6.27 5.81 5.14
N CYS A 60 5.20 5.15 4.70
CA CYS A 60 4.20 4.55 5.59
C CYS A 60 4.83 3.55 6.57
N LYS A 61 5.77 2.70 6.12
CA LYS A 61 6.52 1.79 7.00
C LYS A 61 7.31 2.54 8.06
N SER A 62 8.01 3.62 7.68
CA SER A 62 8.80 4.42 8.61
C SER A 62 7.93 5.06 9.69
N ILE A 63 6.77 5.60 9.31
CA ILE A 63 5.79 6.19 10.23
C ILE A 63 5.24 5.13 11.19
N ALA A 64 4.81 3.97 10.67
CA ALA A 64 4.29 2.90 11.49
C ALA A 64 5.34 2.39 12.51
N ASN A 65 6.60 2.28 12.08
CA ASN A 65 7.68 1.87 12.97
C ASN A 65 7.97 2.93 14.05
N ALA A 66 7.98 4.23 13.70
CA ALA A 66 8.14 5.31 14.67
C ALA A 66 7.02 5.29 15.71
N VAL A 67 5.75 5.18 15.28
CA VAL A 67 4.59 5.08 16.18
C VAL A 67 4.72 3.90 17.13
N LEU A 68 5.12 2.73 16.62
CA LEU A 68 5.30 1.54 17.45
C LEU A 68 6.44 1.69 18.46
N GLN A 69 7.56 2.31 18.07
CA GLN A 69 8.70 2.53 18.95
C GLN A 69 8.41 3.59 20.00
N ASP A 70 7.89 4.74 19.58
CA ASP A 70 7.57 5.88 20.44
C ASP A 70 6.43 5.53 21.41
N GLY A 71 5.44 4.76 20.96
CA GLY A 71 4.34 4.29 21.82
C GLY A 71 4.83 3.51 23.04
N LYS A 72 5.87 2.68 22.89
CA LYS A 72 6.47 1.96 24.03
C LYS A 72 7.09 2.91 25.05
N VAL A 73 7.83 3.91 24.56
CA VAL A 73 8.49 4.91 25.42
C VAL A 73 7.45 5.76 26.14
N ILE A 74 6.43 6.22 25.43
CA ILE A 74 5.32 7.00 25.98
C ILE A 74 4.62 6.23 27.10
N ASN A 75 4.34 4.94 26.92
CA ASN A 75 3.69 4.11 27.93
C ASN A 75 4.53 3.98 29.21
N VAL A 76 5.86 3.84 29.09
CA VAL A 76 6.76 3.80 30.25
C VAL A 76 6.76 5.14 30.99
N LEU A 77 6.88 6.24 30.25
CA LEU A 77 6.88 7.59 30.85
C LEU A 77 5.56 7.91 31.53
N LYS A 78 4.43 7.51 30.92
CA LYS A 78 3.10 7.66 31.51
C LYS A 78 2.98 6.92 32.84
N ALA A 79 3.44 5.67 32.92
CA ALA A 79 3.43 4.92 34.17
C ALA A 79 4.28 5.57 35.27
N GLN A 80 5.45 6.13 34.89
CA GLN A 80 6.29 6.88 35.83
C GLN A 80 5.62 8.18 36.30
N GLU A 81 4.95 8.90 35.41
CA GLU A 81 4.20 10.11 35.74
C GLU A 81 3.03 9.81 36.69
N ASP A 82 2.28 8.75 36.42
CA ASP A 82 1.17 8.30 37.27
C ASP A 82 1.66 7.94 38.69
N GLN A 83 2.80 7.24 38.79
CA GLN A 83 3.41 6.94 40.07
C GLN A 83 3.87 8.21 40.80
N ALA A 84 4.55 9.13 40.11
CA ALA A 84 4.99 10.39 40.70
C ALA A 84 3.81 11.29 41.13
N ALA A 85 2.67 11.20 40.44
CA ALA A 85 1.44 11.86 40.85
C ALA A 85 0.86 11.23 42.12
N ALA A 86 0.78 9.90 42.18
CA ALA A 86 0.33 9.17 43.37
C ALA A 86 1.19 9.49 44.60
N ASP A 87 2.51 9.47 44.45
CA ASP A 87 3.46 9.79 45.53
C ASP A 87 3.28 11.22 46.04
N ARG A 88 3.08 12.19 45.15
CA ARG A 88 2.77 13.58 45.53
C ARG A 88 1.48 13.66 46.33
N THR A 89 0.42 12.97 45.91
CA THR A 89 -0.85 12.98 46.65
C THR A 89 -0.72 12.34 48.04
N LEU A 90 0.05 11.26 48.16
CA LEU A 90 0.32 10.59 49.44
C LEU A 90 1.11 11.49 50.37
N ALA A 91 2.22 12.08 49.90
CA ALA A 91 3.05 12.99 50.69
C ALA A 91 2.25 14.20 51.22
N LEU A 92 1.36 14.78 50.39
CA LEU A 92 0.47 15.87 50.80
C LEU A 92 -0.52 15.43 51.91
N ARG A 93 -1.08 14.22 51.82
CA ARG A 93 -1.94 13.65 52.88
C ARG A 93 -1.18 13.37 54.17
N SER A 94 0.06 12.90 54.09
CA SER A 94 0.90 12.58 55.24
C SER A 94 1.42 13.83 55.98
N ARG A 95 1.57 14.96 55.29
CA ARG A 95 2.14 16.21 55.85
C ARG A 95 1.14 17.08 56.63
N GLY A 96 -0.17 16.85 56.48
CA GLY A 96 -1.21 17.59 57.19
C GLY A 96 -2.53 16.84 57.16
N GLY A 97 -2.89 16.21 58.28
CA GLY A 97 -4.06 15.35 58.40
C GLY A 97 -5.34 16.00 57.87
N ASN A 98 -6.11 15.20 57.13
CA ASN A 98 -7.48 15.46 56.70
C ASN A 98 -7.66 16.62 55.70
N ILE A 99 -7.26 16.39 54.45
CA ILE A 99 -7.90 17.08 53.32
C ILE A 99 -9.27 16.39 53.13
N PRO A 100 -10.40 17.11 53.19
CA PRO A 100 -11.72 16.48 53.07
C PRO A 100 -11.82 15.71 51.74
N PRO A 101 -12.62 14.63 51.68
CA PRO A 101 -12.91 13.99 50.40
C PRO A 101 -13.44 15.08 49.47
N SER A 102 -12.92 15.12 48.24
CA SER A 102 -13.42 16.03 47.22
C SER A 102 -14.95 15.98 47.22
N ARG A 103 -15.60 17.04 47.71
CA ARG A 103 -17.04 17.22 47.56
C ARG A 103 -17.26 17.48 46.08
N ASN A 104 -17.42 16.41 45.32
CA ASN A 104 -18.29 16.43 44.14
C ASN A 104 -19.74 16.59 44.63
N THR A 105 -20.06 17.72 45.26
CA THR A 105 -21.43 18.20 45.36
C THR A 105 -21.75 18.91 44.07
N GLY A 106 -22.26 18.14 43.13
CA GLY A 106 -22.72 18.62 41.82
C GLY A 106 -23.72 17.66 41.18
N GLY A 107 -24.48 16.91 41.97
CA GLY A 107 -25.66 16.21 41.47
C GLY A 107 -26.79 17.20 41.23
N ALA A 108 -26.87 17.80 40.04
CA ALA A 108 -28.11 18.23 39.40
C ALA A 108 -27.85 18.71 37.96
N ARG A 109 -27.80 17.75 37.02
CA ARG A 109 -28.65 17.69 35.81
C ARG A 109 -28.13 16.60 34.88
N GLN A 110 -28.93 15.56 34.75
CA GLN A 110 -28.83 14.59 33.68
C GLN A 110 -28.97 15.34 32.35
N GLY A 111 -27.86 15.51 31.66
CA GLY A 111 -27.81 15.75 30.22
C GLY A 111 -27.20 14.52 29.56
N PRO A 112 -27.75 13.99 28.47
CA PRO A 112 -27.15 12.88 27.73
C PRO A 112 -25.93 13.42 26.97
N GLY A 113 -24.80 13.55 27.67
CA GLY A 113 -23.62 14.24 27.17
C GLY A 113 -22.36 13.45 27.43
N SER A 114 -22.05 12.56 26.49
CA SER A 114 -20.73 12.00 26.15
C SER A 114 -19.83 11.63 27.34
N LYS A 115 -19.80 10.33 27.64
CA LYS A 115 -18.64 9.67 28.24
C LYS A 115 -17.43 10.07 27.40
N THR A 116 -16.64 11.02 27.88
CA THR A 116 -15.30 11.21 27.33
C THR A 116 -14.44 10.16 28.01
N GLU A 117 -14.69 8.91 27.60
CA GLU A 117 -13.64 7.90 27.60
C GLU A 117 -12.47 8.60 26.92
N GLY A 118 -11.38 8.78 27.67
CA GLY A 118 -10.11 9.04 27.05
C GLY A 118 -9.90 7.88 26.10
N ARG A 119 -10.28 8.08 24.83
CA ARG A 119 -10.06 7.13 23.75
C ARG A 119 -8.58 6.82 23.86
N ASN A 120 -8.27 5.65 24.43
CA ASN A 120 -7.07 4.91 24.06
C ASN A 120 -7.00 5.12 22.56
N LEU A 121 -5.95 5.78 22.08
CA LEU A 121 -5.72 5.96 20.66
C LEU A 121 -5.94 4.60 20.04
N ASP A 122 -7.10 4.42 19.38
CA ASP A 122 -7.79 3.13 19.24
C ASP A 122 -6.75 2.04 19.02
N ASP A 123 -6.65 1.09 19.94
CA ASP A 123 -5.80 -0.09 19.72
C ASP A 123 -6.14 -0.72 18.36
N ASP A 124 -7.40 -0.56 17.92
CA ASP A 124 -7.89 -0.88 16.58
C ASP A 124 -7.21 -0.05 15.47
N ILE A 125 -7.00 1.25 15.64
CA ILE A 125 -6.26 2.11 14.69
C ILE A 125 -4.77 1.73 14.68
N LEU A 126 -4.17 1.50 15.86
CA LEU A 126 -2.77 1.05 15.95
C LEU A 126 -2.59 -0.35 15.33
N GLN A 127 -3.55 -1.24 15.53
CA GLN A 127 -3.58 -2.57 14.95
C GLN A 127 -3.87 -2.53 13.45
N GLN A 128 -4.71 -1.60 12.97
CA GLN A 128 -4.94 -1.35 11.56
C GLN A 128 -3.68 -0.81 10.88
N MET A 129 -2.96 0.12 11.52
CA MET A 129 -1.66 0.61 11.04
C MET A 129 -0.59 -0.49 11.05
N ALA A 130 -0.60 -1.37 12.05
CA ALA A 130 0.25 -2.56 12.07
C ALA A 130 -0.15 -3.58 11.00
N ALA A 131 -1.42 -3.69 10.63
CA ALA A 131 -1.91 -4.59 9.59
C ALA A 131 -1.47 -4.13 8.18
N PHE A 132 -1.30 -2.83 7.94
CA PHE A 132 -0.65 -2.34 6.73
C PHE A 132 0.80 -2.83 6.57
N ASN A 133 1.42 -3.33 7.65
CA ASN A 133 2.76 -3.93 7.65
C ASN A 133 2.79 -5.43 7.23
N ILE A 134 1.66 -6.04 6.86
CA ILE A 134 1.58 -7.49 6.57
C ILE A 134 2.22 -7.88 5.23
N PHE A 135 2.38 -6.95 4.29
CA PHE A 135 2.98 -7.25 2.97
C PHE A 135 4.50 -7.52 2.97
N ASP A 136 5.16 -7.58 4.13
CA ASP A 136 6.60 -7.92 4.22
C ASP A 136 6.95 -8.98 5.29
N ARG A 137 5.98 -9.53 6.04
CA ARG A 137 6.28 -10.49 7.11
C ARG A 137 6.32 -11.97 6.70
N ASN A 138 6.02 -12.29 5.44
CA ASN A 138 6.12 -13.67 4.93
C ASN A 138 7.00 -13.69 3.67
N ASN A 139 8.32 -13.72 3.84
CA ASN A 139 9.24 -14.10 2.76
C ASN A 139 9.98 -15.42 3.00
N ASP A 140 9.60 -16.19 4.04
CA ASP A 140 10.26 -17.46 4.38
C ASP A 140 9.24 -18.58 4.70
N ASN A 141 8.13 -18.70 3.96
CA ASN A 141 7.34 -19.93 3.98
C ASN A 141 7.02 -20.35 2.56
N ASP A 142 7.59 -21.49 2.18
CA ASP A 142 7.31 -22.25 0.97
C ASP A 142 5.81 -22.57 0.85
N CYS A 143 5.02 -21.65 0.29
CA CYS A 143 3.65 -21.93 -0.12
C CYS A 143 3.66 -22.47 -1.55
N GLU A 144 3.93 -23.76 -1.61
CA GLU A 144 3.44 -24.73 -2.58
C GLU A 144 2.29 -24.22 -3.48
N GLY A 145 2.60 -23.97 -4.74
CA GLY A 145 1.79 -24.48 -5.85
C GLY A 145 0.43 -23.86 -6.19
N THR A 146 0.12 -22.61 -5.84
CA THR A 146 -1.03 -21.94 -6.49
C THR A 146 -0.65 -21.45 -7.89
N GLN A 147 -0.89 -22.34 -8.86
CA GLN A 147 -0.82 -22.07 -10.30
C GLN A 147 -1.53 -20.75 -10.64
N PRO A 148 -0.85 -19.79 -11.31
CA PRO A 148 -1.47 -18.53 -11.67
C PRO A 148 -2.60 -18.76 -12.68
N GLU A 149 -3.73 -18.08 -12.47
CA GLU A 149 -4.96 -18.17 -13.27
C GLU A 149 -4.75 -17.90 -14.78
N SER A 150 -3.64 -17.23 -15.13
CA SER A 150 -3.20 -17.03 -16.52
C SER A 150 -2.86 -18.33 -17.24
N SER A 151 -2.53 -19.40 -16.50
CA SER A 151 -2.19 -20.72 -17.03
C SER A 151 -3.42 -21.47 -17.56
N THR A 152 -4.61 -21.14 -17.07
CA THR A 152 -5.87 -21.77 -17.48
C THR A 152 -6.22 -21.42 -18.93
N TRP A 153 -5.99 -20.18 -19.34
CA TRP A 153 -6.25 -19.72 -20.72
C TRP A 153 -5.31 -20.35 -21.76
N GLY A 154 -4.09 -20.73 -21.35
CA GLY A 154 -3.12 -21.40 -22.20
C GLY A 154 -3.40 -22.91 -22.36
N ALA A 155 -3.83 -23.58 -21.29
CA ALA A 155 -4.06 -25.03 -21.28
C ALA A 155 -5.31 -25.45 -22.06
N SER A 156 -6.37 -24.63 -22.09
CA SER A 156 -7.59 -24.92 -22.89
C SER A 156 -7.30 -25.06 -24.38
N ARG A 157 -6.29 -24.35 -24.92
CA ARG A 157 -5.95 -24.41 -26.35
C ARG A 157 -5.34 -25.74 -26.78
N ALA A 158 -4.76 -26.49 -25.86
CA ALA A 158 -4.09 -27.75 -26.17
C ALA A 158 -5.07 -28.93 -26.35
N ASN A 159 -6.28 -28.84 -25.78
CA ASN A 159 -7.28 -29.91 -25.89
C ASN A 159 -8.20 -29.76 -27.11
N ASP A 160 -8.34 -28.56 -27.67
CA ASP A 160 -9.21 -28.31 -28.84
C ASP A 160 -8.55 -28.71 -30.17
N SER A 161 -7.25 -29.04 -30.19
CA SER A 161 -6.54 -29.37 -31.44
C SER A 161 -6.82 -30.78 -31.98
N LYS A 162 -7.70 -31.56 -31.35
CA LYS A 162 -8.03 -32.94 -31.78
C LYS A 162 -9.41 -33.11 -32.42
N HIS A 163 -10.20 -32.04 -32.56
CA HIS A 163 -11.48 -32.12 -33.24
C HIS A 163 -11.60 -31.02 -34.30
N TYR A 164 -12.01 -31.40 -35.52
CA TYR A 164 -12.11 -30.60 -36.75
C TYR A 164 -10.92 -30.64 -37.73
N GLN A 165 -10.72 -31.82 -38.31
CA GLN A 165 -10.42 -31.91 -39.74
C GLN A 165 -11.68 -31.56 -40.54
N HIS A 166 -11.95 -30.27 -40.79
CA HIS A 166 -12.77 -29.83 -41.94
C HIS A 166 -12.63 -28.32 -42.17
N THR A 167 -11.75 -27.91 -43.09
CA THR A 167 -11.66 -26.53 -43.56
C THR A 167 -12.52 -26.32 -44.82
N PRO A 168 -13.46 -25.37 -44.87
CA PRO A 168 -13.81 -24.74 -46.13
C PRO A 168 -12.85 -23.56 -46.38
N LYS A 169 -12.22 -23.56 -47.56
CA LYS A 169 -11.37 -22.45 -48.03
C LYS A 169 -12.24 -21.20 -48.26
N ILE A 170 -12.01 -20.14 -47.52
CA ILE A 170 -12.60 -18.82 -47.83
C ILE A 170 -11.77 -18.22 -48.96
N GLN A 171 -12.32 -18.20 -50.17
CA GLN A 171 -11.76 -17.46 -51.30
C GLN A 171 -12.17 -15.99 -51.18
N CYS A 172 -11.19 -15.10 -51.09
CA CYS A 172 -11.39 -13.65 -51.17
C CYS A 172 -11.54 -13.27 -52.64
N THR A 173 -12.75 -12.87 -53.06
CA THR A 173 -13.00 -12.32 -54.39
C THR A 173 -13.03 -10.80 -54.31
N THR A 174 -12.08 -10.17 -55.00
CA THR A 174 -12.03 -8.73 -55.25
C THR A 174 -13.24 -8.29 -56.10
N LEU A 175 -14.07 -7.40 -55.54
CA LEU A 175 -15.11 -6.70 -56.29
C LEU A 175 -14.51 -5.48 -57.00
N LYS A 176 -14.56 -5.49 -58.34
CA LYS A 176 -14.31 -4.32 -59.20
C LYS A 176 -15.56 -3.43 -59.19
N SER A 177 -15.38 -2.14 -58.94
CA SER A 177 -16.39 -1.09 -59.14
C SER A 177 -16.56 -0.77 -60.63
N PRO A 178 -17.79 -0.64 -61.16
CA PRO A 178 -18.00 -0.09 -62.49
C PRO A 178 -18.04 1.45 -62.48
N THR A 179 -17.69 1.97 -63.65
CA THR A 179 -17.59 3.36 -64.11
C THR A 179 -18.83 4.22 -63.91
#